data_AF-A0A6N7VSX4-F1
#
_entry.id   AF-A0A6N7VSX4-F1
#
_cell.length_a   1.000
_cell.length_b   1.000
_cell.length_c   1.000
_cell.angle_alpha   90.00
_cell.angle_beta   90.00
_cell.angle_gamma   90.00
#
_symmetry.space_group_name_H-M   'P 1'
#
loop_
_entity.id
_entity.type
_entity.pdbx_description
1 polymer ?
#
loop_
_entity_poly.entity_id
_entity_poly.type
_entity_poly.pdbx_seq_one_letter_code
_entity_poly.pdbx_strand_id
1 'polypeptide(L)' 'MKSQEIKNLETKATNIRKSIVKMICEAKSGHPGGSLSATDILTALYFAEMNIDPANP' A
#
# COMPACT_ATOMS: atom_id res chain seq x y z
N MET A 1 -15.90 4.36 -8.55
CA MET A 1 -15.58 4.32 -7.11
C MET A 1 -16.14 5.56 -6.45
N LYS A 2 -16.80 5.44 -5.29
CA LYS A 2 -17.36 6.59 -4.57
C LYS A 2 -16.23 7.43 -3.97
N SER A 3 -16.40 8.73 -3.82
CA SER A 3 -15.36 9.62 -3.27
C SER A 3 -14.87 9.20 -1.87
N GLN A 4 -15.75 8.60 -1.07
CA GLN A 4 -15.39 8.08 0.26
C GLN A 4 -14.49 6.83 0.18
N GLU A 5 -14.69 5.97 -0.82
CA GLU A 5 -13.85 4.78 -1.05
C GLU A 5 -12.44 5.19 -1.49
N ILE A 6 -12.34 6.17 -2.40
CA ILE A 6 -11.05 6.73 -2.84
C ILE A 6 -10.27 7.29 -1.66
N LYS A 7 -10.90 8.10 -0.79
CA LYS A 7 -10.24 8.62 0.43
C LYS A 7 -9.75 7.51 1.36
N ASN A 8 -10.49 6.41 1.47
CA ASN A 8 -10.06 5.27 2.28
C ASN A 8 -8.82 4.58 1.67
N LEU A 9 -8.76 4.44 0.34
CA LEU A 9 -7.58 3.92 -0.35
C LEU A 9 -6.38 4.85 -0.21
N GLU A 10 -6.55 6.17 -0.38
CA GLU A 10 -5.48 7.16 -0.18
C GLU A 10 -4.90 7.12 1.24
N THR A 11 -5.78 6.94 2.24
CA THR A 11 -5.39 6.78 3.64
C THR A 11 -4.56 5.50 3.85
N LYS A 12 -5.01 4.38 3.28
CA LYS A 12 -4.26 3.10 3.32
C LYS A 12 -2.89 3.24 2.65
N ALA A 13 -2.85 3.79 1.43
CA ALA A 13 -1.62 4.02 0.69
C ALA A 13 -0.64 4.89 1.48
N THR A 14 -1.13 5.96 2.12
CA THR A 14 -0.32 6.83 3.00
C THR A 14 0.29 6.05 4.17
N ASN A 15 -0.49 5.18 4.83
CA ASN A 15 0.01 4.37 5.94
C ASN A 15 1.01 3.29 5.48
N ILE A 16 0.80 2.71 4.29
CA ILE A 16 1.74 1.77 3.67
C ILE A 16 3.07 2.48 3.36
N ARG A 17 3.05 3.67 2.76
CA ARG A 17 4.28 4.47 2.52
C ARG A 17 5.04 4.78 3.80
N LYS A 18 4.34 5.18 4.86
CA LYS A 18 4.96 5.39 6.19
C LYS A 18 5.64 4.12 6.69
N SER A 19 5.00 2.96 6.52
CA SER A 19 5.55 1.66 6.93
C SER A 19 6.78 1.28 6.11
N ILE A 20 6.75 1.48 4.78
CA ILE A 20 7.89 1.27 3.88
C ILE A 20 9.11 2.07 4.36
N VAL A 21 8.94 3.38 4.61
CA VAL A 21 10.05 4.24 5.06
C VAL A 21 10.59 3.78 6.42
N LYS A 22 9.72 3.44 7.37
CA LYS A 22 10.14 2.92 8.69
C LYS A 22 10.94 1.62 8.57
N MET A 23 10.45 0.65 7.81
CA MET A 23 11.10 -0.65 7.64
C MET A 23 12.46 -0.52 6.95
N ILE A 24 12.56 0.29 5.89
CA ILE A 24 13.83 0.51 5.18
C ILE A 24 14.83 1.25 6.06
N CYS A 25 14.37 2.24 6.84
CA CYS A 25 15.22 2.95 7.80
C CYS A 25 15.81 2.00 8.84
N GLU A 26 14.95 1.16 9.45
CA GLU A 26 15.36 0.15 10.44
C GLU A 26 16.37 -0.85 9.84
N ALA A 27 16.10 -1.35 8.63
CA ALA A 27 16.95 -2.32 7.95
C ALA A 27 18.26 -1.71 7.41
N LYS A 28 18.38 -0.38 7.34
CA LYS A 28 19.49 0.36 6.70
C LYS A 28 19.75 -0.08 5.24
N SER A 29 18.74 -0.67 4.60
CA SER A 29 18.83 -1.27 3.27
C SER A 29 17.42 -1.43 2.67
N GLY A 30 17.30 -1.32 1.34
CA GLY A 30 16.04 -1.50 0.63
C GLY A 30 15.90 -0.62 -0.62
N HIS A 31 14.75 -0.72 -1.30
CA HIS A 31 14.45 0.00 -2.55
C HIS A 31 13.26 0.96 -2.36
N PRO A 32 13.44 2.10 -1.68
CA PRO A 32 12.32 2.98 -1.32
C PRO A 32 11.59 3.53 -2.55
N GLY A 33 12.32 3.92 -3.61
CA GLY A 33 11.72 4.54 -4.80
C GLY A 33 10.66 3.65 -5.48
N GLY A 34 11.00 2.39 -5.73
CA GLY A 34 10.09 1.43 -6.37
C GLY A 34 8.88 1.09 -5.51
N SER A 35 9.08 0.90 -4.20
CA SER A 35 7.98 0.61 -3.28
C SER A 35 7.01 1.79 -3.14
N LEU A 36 7.52 3.02 -3.04
CA LEU A 36 6.70 4.23 -2.88
C LEU A 36 5.89 4.58 -4.13
N SER A 37 6.45 4.35 -5.33
CA SER A 37 5.77 4.62 -6.61
C SER A 37 4.65 3.61 -6.90
N ALA A 38 4.85 2.33 -6.55
CA ALA A 38 3.86 1.28 -6.79
C ALA A 38 2.72 1.24 -5.76
N THR A 39 2.82 2.01 -4.66
CA THR A 39 1.91 1.86 -3.51
C THR A 39 0.43 2.09 -3.86
N ASP A 40 0.09 3.07 -4.69
CA ASP A 40 -1.33 3.33 -5.02
C ASP A 40 -1.93 2.19 -5.84
N ILE A 41 -1.17 1.65 -6.81
CA ILE A 41 -1.58 0.51 -7.64
C ILE A 41 -1.84 -0.71 -6.76
N LEU A 42 -0.87 -1.07 -5.90
CA LEU A 42 -1.02 -2.21 -5.00
C LEU A 42 -2.15 -2.01 -4.00
N THR A 43 -2.36 -0.78 -3.51
CA THR A 43 -3.47 -0.48 -2.61
C THR A 43 -4.82 -0.67 -3.30
N ALA A 44 -4.98 -0.20 -4.54
CA ALA A 44 -6.20 -0.40 -5.30
C ALA A 44 -6.44 -1.90 -5.59
N LEU A 45 -5.40 -2.63 -6.01
CA LEU A 45 -5.50 -4.05 -6.27
C LEU A 45 -5.93 -4.83 -5.02
N TYR A 46 -5.19 -4.70 -3.92
CA TYR A 46 -5.44 -5.53 -2.73
C TYR A 46 -6.68 -5.14 -1.93
N PHE A 47 -7.16 -3.89 -2.02
CA PHE A 47 -8.24 -3.39 -1.17
C PHE A 47 -9.50 -2.95 -1.93
N ALA A 48 -9.52 -3.05 -3.25
CA ALA A 48 -10.70 -2.73 -4.05
C ALA A 48 -10.97 -3.72 -5.20
N GLU A 49 -9.95 -4.18 -5.92
CA GLU A 49 -10.17 -4.90 -7.18
C GLU A 49 -9.95 -6.42 -7.09
N MET A 50 -8.96 -6.90 -6.34
CA MET A 50 -8.64 -8.32 -6.25
C MET A 50 -9.64 -9.05 -5.36
N ASN A 51 -10.15 -10.18 -5.85
CA ASN A 51 -10.95 -11.12 -5.06
C ASN A 51 -10.03 -12.16 -4.41
N ILE A 52 -9.41 -11.78 -3.28
CA ILE A 52 -8.47 -12.63 -2.53
C ILE A 52 -8.98 -12.86 -1.11
N ASP A 53 -8.67 -14.02 -0.55
CA ASP A 53 -8.90 -14.35 0.85
C ASP A 53 -7.56 -14.36 1.60
N PRO A 54 -7.28 -13.37 2.47
CA PRO A 54 -6.07 -13.36 3.27
C PRO A 54 -5.89 -14.58 4.19
N ALA A 55 -6.96 -15.31 4.51
CA ALA A 55 -6.89 -16.54 5.30
C ALA A 55 -6.46 -17.76 4.47
N ASN A 56 -6.49 -17.66 3.15
CA ASN A 56 -6.05 -18.69 2.20
C ASN A 56 -5.16 -18.06 1.10
N PRO A 57 -3.92 -17.64 1.44
CA PRO A 57 -3.04 -16.83 0.59
C PRO A 57 -2.36 -17.61 -0.54
#